data_AF-U6DWG6-F1
#
_entry.id   AF-U6DWG6-F1
#
_cell.length_a   1.000
_cell.length_b   1.000
_cell.length_c   1.000
_cell.angle_alpha   90.00
_cell.angle_beta   90.00
_cell.angle_gamma   90.00
#
_symmetry.space_group_name_H-M   'P 1'
#
loop_
_entity.id
_entity.type
_entity.pdbx_description
1 polymer ?
#
loop_
_entity_poly.entity_id
_entity_poly.type
_entity_poly.pdbx_seq_one_letter_code
_entity_poly.pdbx_strand_id
1 'polypeptide(L)'
;LVKQNSLYSFSDHYTHFERVVKALLINALDESFLGTLYDGTRQKSYAQDMLTSLHYLDNRFIQPRLESLASRSRWKEQYKERVENYSNVSIHLKNPENCSCQACGLHRHCKYSVHLSGKLYNTRTMETDDFMSHDKQVFTVGRICAERTRIYHKLKHFKFKLYQECCSIAKTEEVEDEQVKETVERIFSQSKDSGWIKEKYGQLQEYLNWADYFQDEKFD
;
A
#
# COMPACT_ATOMS: atom_id res chain seq x y z
N LEU A 1 19.12 -36.80 -17.31
CA LEU A 1 18.28 -36.69 -16.08
C LEU A 1 18.34 -35.24 -15.59
N VAL A 2 17.56 -34.36 -16.21
CA VAL A 2 17.39 -32.98 -15.75
C VAL A 2 16.10 -32.97 -14.94
N LYS A 3 16.21 -33.06 -13.62
CA LYS A 3 15.10 -32.73 -12.73
C LYS A 3 14.99 -31.21 -12.70
N GLN A 4 14.00 -30.69 -13.42
CA GLN A 4 13.64 -29.28 -13.39
C GLN A 4 13.24 -28.87 -11.97
N ASN A 5 13.97 -27.88 -11.46
CA ASN A 5 13.66 -27.11 -10.26
C ASN A 5 12.35 -26.33 -10.47
N SER A 6 11.31 -26.61 -9.69
CA SER A 6 10.13 -25.71 -9.63
C SER A 6 9.53 -25.52 -8.23
N LEU A 7 10.30 -25.73 -7.16
CA LEU A 7 9.79 -25.59 -5.77
C LEU A 7 10.50 -24.53 -4.91
N TYR A 8 11.45 -23.76 -5.44
CA TYR A 8 12.30 -22.83 -4.67
C TYR A 8 12.05 -21.33 -4.95
N SER A 9 10.80 -20.86 -5.01
CA SER A 9 10.54 -19.41 -5.16
C SER A 9 9.46 -18.84 -4.24
N PHE A 10 8.59 -19.66 -3.64
CA PHE A 10 7.54 -19.16 -2.75
C PHE A 10 8.04 -18.85 -1.33
N SER A 11 9.17 -19.42 -0.93
CA SER A 11 9.76 -19.26 0.41
C SER A 11 10.40 -17.87 0.64
N ASP A 12 10.52 -17.03 -0.38
CA ASP A 12 11.23 -15.75 -0.29
C ASP A 12 10.26 -14.55 -0.12
N HIS A 13 9.21 -14.48 -0.93
CA HIS A 13 8.27 -13.36 -0.94
C HIS A 13 7.42 -13.23 0.33
N TYR A 14 6.84 -14.35 0.78
CA TYR A 14 6.03 -14.36 1.99
C TYR A 14 6.88 -14.08 3.23
N THR A 15 8.12 -14.59 3.27
CA THR A 15 9.08 -14.30 4.34
C THR A 15 9.45 -12.82 4.40
N HIS A 16 9.67 -12.18 3.25
CA HIS A 16 9.83 -10.72 3.20
C HIS A 16 8.59 -10.00 3.73
N PHE A 17 7.39 -10.44 3.36
CA PHE A 17 6.15 -9.85 3.86
C PHE A 17 6.00 -10.00 5.39
N GLU A 18 6.29 -11.18 5.95
CA GLU A 18 6.30 -11.42 7.39
C GLU A 18 7.26 -10.47 8.11
N ARG A 19 8.46 -10.26 7.57
CA ARG A 19 9.44 -9.30 8.11
C ARG A 19 8.96 -7.85 8.04
N VAL A 20 8.23 -7.48 6.98
CA VAL A 20 7.59 -6.16 6.88
C VAL A 20 6.56 -6.01 8.00
N VAL A 21 5.67 -6.98 8.20
CA VAL A 21 4.68 -6.95 9.28
C VAL A 21 5.37 -6.79 10.64
N LYS A 22 6.43 -7.56 10.91
CA LYS A 22 7.23 -7.40 12.14
C LYS A 22 7.78 -5.98 12.30
N ALA A 23 8.39 -5.42 11.25
CA ALA A 23 8.94 -4.06 11.29
C ALA A 23 7.84 -3.01 11.58
N LEU A 24 6.66 -3.16 10.99
CA LEU A 24 5.52 -2.27 11.22
C LEU A 24 4.95 -2.41 12.64
N LEU A 25 4.92 -3.62 13.21
CA LEU A 25 4.52 -3.86 14.60
C LEU A 25 5.51 -3.24 15.59
N ILE A 26 6.82 -3.35 15.34
CA ILE A 26 7.82 -2.64 16.17
C ILE A 26 7.57 -1.14 16.08
N ASN A 27 7.33 -0.60 14.88
CA ASN A 27 7.04 0.83 14.71
C ASN A 27 5.71 1.29 15.31
N ALA A 28 4.78 0.36 15.54
CA ALA A 28 3.51 0.67 16.20
C ALA A 28 3.69 0.82 17.73
N LEU A 29 4.74 0.23 18.30
CA LEU A 29 5.10 0.33 19.72
C LEU A 29 6.25 1.32 19.99
N ASP A 30 7.13 1.54 19.01
CA ASP A 30 8.24 2.49 19.00
C ASP A 30 8.20 3.28 17.68
N GLU A 31 7.53 4.43 17.68
CA GLU A 31 7.33 5.26 16.47
C GLU A 31 8.64 5.74 15.82
N SER A 32 9.75 5.73 16.57
CA SER A 32 11.07 6.08 16.05
C SER A 32 11.76 4.95 15.26
N PHE A 33 11.20 3.73 15.32
CA PHE A 33 11.85 2.54 14.80
C PHE A 33 12.14 2.63 13.29
N LEU A 34 11.14 2.97 12.46
CA LEU A 34 11.35 3.07 11.01
C LEU A 34 12.30 4.21 10.67
N GLY A 35 12.23 5.35 11.38
CA GLY A 35 13.17 6.45 11.19
C GLY A 35 14.62 6.00 11.39
N THR A 36 14.89 5.38 12.55
CA THR A 36 16.20 4.82 12.91
C THR A 36 16.62 3.59 12.10
N LEU A 37 15.66 2.93 11.43
CA LEU A 37 15.94 1.84 10.52
C LEU A 37 16.43 2.36 9.17
N TYR A 38 15.72 3.35 8.61
CA TYR A 38 16.03 3.93 7.30
C TYR A 38 17.23 4.89 7.31
N ASP A 39 17.55 5.50 8.45
CA ASP A 39 18.74 6.36 8.59
C ASP A 39 20.06 5.58 8.77
N GLY A 40 19.98 4.26 8.96
CA GLY A 40 21.13 3.38 9.11
C GLY A 40 21.76 3.35 10.51
N THR A 41 21.15 3.98 11.51
CA THR A 41 21.62 3.92 12.91
C THR A 41 21.55 2.49 13.46
N ARG A 42 20.56 1.68 13.03
CA ARG A 42 20.43 0.26 13.41
C ARG A 42 21.27 -0.66 12.53
N GLN A 43 22.45 -1.05 13.02
CA GLN A 43 23.41 -1.90 12.27
C GLN A 43 23.31 -3.42 12.53
N LYS A 44 22.45 -3.85 13.47
CA LYS A 44 22.29 -5.28 13.77
C LYS A 44 21.70 -6.03 12.56
N SER A 45 22.13 -7.29 12.36
CA SER A 45 21.73 -8.10 11.18
C SER A 45 20.20 -8.19 10.99
N TYR A 46 19.44 -8.42 12.07
CA TYR A 46 17.98 -8.49 11.98
C TYR A 46 17.34 -7.20 11.47
N ALA A 47 17.93 -6.03 11.79
CA ALA A 47 17.44 -4.74 11.32
C ALA A 47 17.72 -4.60 9.81
N GLN A 48 18.89 -5.02 9.36
CA GLN A 48 19.22 -5.04 7.93
C GLN A 48 18.32 -5.99 7.13
N ASP A 49 17.94 -7.13 7.70
CA ASP A 49 16.98 -8.06 7.09
C ASP A 49 15.56 -7.44 6.96
N MET A 50 15.12 -6.70 7.98
CA MET A 50 13.86 -5.96 7.95
C MET A 50 13.90 -4.83 6.91
N LEU A 51 14.97 -4.03 6.89
CA LEU A 51 15.17 -2.96 5.91
C LEU A 51 15.18 -3.51 4.48
N THR A 52 15.89 -4.62 4.26
CA THR A 52 15.90 -5.32 2.97
C THR A 52 14.49 -5.73 2.56
N SER A 53 13.69 -6.24 3.50
CA SER A 53 12.32 -6.68 3.24
C SER A 53 11.36 -5.52 2.96
N LEU A 54 11.53 -4.39 3.64
CA LEU A 54 10.81 -3.15 3.35
C LEU A 54 11.13 -2.63 1.94
N HIS A 55 12.42 -2.56 1.59
CA HIS A 55 12.84 -2.20 0.23
C HIS A 55 12.35 -3.20 -0.82
N TYR A 56 12.27 -4.48 -0.48
CA TYR A 56 11.74 -5.50 -1.36
C TYR A 56 10.25 -5.24 -1.66
N LEU A 57 9.44 -5.00 -0.63
CA LEU A 57 8.02 -4.65 -0.81
C LEU A 57 7.86 -3.37 -1.64
N ASP A 58 8.55 -2.30 -1.27
CA ASP A 58 8.40 -1.01 -1.91
C ASP A 58 8.91 -1.06 -3.37
N ASN A 59 10.13 -1.53 -3.60
CA ASN A 59 10.82 -1.36 -4.88
C ASN A 59 10.65 -2.53 -5.84
N ARG A 60 10.41 -3.75 -5.35
CA ARG A 60 10.22 -4.94 -6.22
C ARG A 60 8.76 -5.25 -6.45
N PHE A 61 7.91 -5.06 -5.44
CA PHE A 61 6.51 -5.40 -5.56
C PHE A 61 5.67 -4.22 -6.01
N ILE A 62 5.69 -3.11 -5.25
CA ILE A 62 4.73 -2.02 -5.45
C ILE A 62 5.16 -1.09 -6.58
N GLN A 63 6.38 -0.54 -6.50
CA GLN A 63 6.85 0.54 -7.38
C GLN A 63 6.73 0.21 -8.89
N PRO A 64 7.13 -0.98 -9.39
CA PRO A 64 7.02 -1.28 -10.82
C PRO A 64 5.57 -1.27 -11.33
N ARG A 65 4.60 -1.66 -10.49
CA ARG A 65 3.18 -1.68 -10.86
C ARG A 65 2.59 -0.27 -10.84
N LEU A 66 2.98 0.55 -9.87
CA LEU A 66 2.60 1.97 -9.85
C LEU A 66 3.11 2.68 -11.10
N GLU A 67 4.38 2.49 -11.46
CA GLU A 67 4.99 3.06 -12.66
C GLU A 67 4.29 2.58 -13.94
N SER A 68 3.98 1.28 -14.04
CA SER A 68 3.23 0.73 -15.17
C SER A 68 1.84 1.35 -15.31
N LEU A 69 1.08 1.43 -14.21
CA LEU A 69 -0.26 2.03 -14.21
C LEU A 69 -0.23 3.53 -14.54
N ALA A 70 0.75 4.26 -14.01
CA ALA A 70 0.87 5.71 -14.21
C ALA A 70 1.38 6.07 -15.61
N SER A 71 2.42 5.39 -16.10
CA SER A 71 3.06 5.68 -17.40
C SER A 71 2.15 5.37 -18.60
N ARG A 72 1.33 4.31 -18.50
CA ARG A 72 0.31 3.97 -19.50
C ARG A 72 -0.96 4.83 -19.40
N SER A 73 -1.02 5.73 -18.42
CA SER A 73 -2.14 6.63 -18.26
C SER A 73 -1.93 7.95 -19.01
N ARG A 74 -3.04 8.56 -19.41
CA ARG A 74 -3.07 9.98 -19.82
C ARG A 74 -3.43 10.88 -18.63
N TRP A 75 -3.19 10.43 -17.40
CA TRP A 75 -3.56 11.23 -16.23
C TRP A 75 -2.79 12.55 -16.22
N LYS A 76 -3.51 13.63 -15.96
CA LYS A 76 -2.92 14.94 -15.73
C LYS A 76 -2.05 14.89 -14.47
N GLU A 77 -0.95 15.63 -14.45
CA GLU A 77 -0.03 15.65 -13.31
C GLU A 77 -0.72 16.01 -12.00
N GLN A 78 -1.60 17.02 -12.02
CA GLN A 78 -2.41 17.38 -10.85
C GLN A 78 -3.24 16.19 -10.33
N TYR A 79 -3.84 15.39 -11.21
CA TYR A 79 -4.62 14.23 -10.76
C TYR A 79 -3.73 13.15 -10.15
N LYS A 80 -2.56 12.87 -10.76
CA LYS A 80 -1.57 11.91 -10.22
C LYS A 80 -1.14 12.30 -8.81
N GLU A 81 -0.76 13.57 -8.63
CA GLU A 81 -0.34 14.12 -7.34
C GLU A 81 -1.42 13.92 -6.26
N ARG A 82 -2.69 14.19 -6.58
CA ARG A 82 -3.78 13.96 -5.61
C ARG A 82 -4.00 12.48 -5.32
N VAL A 83 -3.94 11.59 -6.33
CA VAL A 83 -4.09 10.15 -6.07
C VAL A 83 -2.94 9.61 -5.21
N GLU A 84 -1.73 10.17 -5.33
CA GLU A 84 -0.56 9.71 -4.58
C GLU A 84 -0.50 10.18 -3.13
N ASN A 85 -1.06 11.35 -2.84
CA ASN A 85 -0.92 12.00 -1.54
C ASN A 85 -2.06 11.67 -0.56
N TYR A 86 -3.28 11.46 -1.05
CA TYR A 86 -4.45 11.26 -0.21
C TYR A 86 -4.60 9.78 0.14
N SER A 87 -4.47 9.43 1.42
CA SER A 87 -4.42 8.04 1.87
C SER A 87 -5.75 7.26 1.78
N ASN A 88 -6.87 7.91 1.45
CA ASN A 88 -8.17 7.29 1.27
C ASN A 88 -8.79 7.62 -0.09
N VAL A 89 -9.45 6.63 -0.69
CA VAL A 89 -10.27 6.81 -1.89
C VAL A 89 -11.64 6.16 -1.71
N SER A 90 -12.69 6.83 -2.16
CA SER A 90 -14.00 6.22 -2.41
C SER A 90 -14.45 6.53 -3.83
N ILE A 91 -15.01 5.54 -4.52
CA ILE A 91 -15.42 5.66 -5.92
C ILE A 91 -16.88 5.29 -6.01
N HIS A 92 -17.70 6.26 -6.39
CA HIS A 92 -19.15 6.12 -6.48
C HIS A 92 -19.63 6.20 -7.93
N LEU A 93 -20.70 5.47 -8.25
CA LEU A 93 -21.42 5.68 -9.49
C LEU A 93 -22.22 6.98 -9.38
N LYS A 94 -22.21 7.79 -10.43
CA LYS A 94 -23.04 8.99 -10.57
C LYS A 94 -23.84 8.93 -11.86
N ASN A 95 -24.77 9.88 -12.02
CA ASN A 95 -25.46 10.09 -13.28
C ASN A 95 -24.43 10.32 -14.39
N PRO A 96 -24.45 9.49 -15.45
CA PRO A 96 -23.47 9.61 -16.51
C PRO A 96 -23.62 10.91 -17.30
N GLU A 97 -22.49 11.52 -17.62
CA GLU A 97 -22.43 12.77 -18.39
C GLU A 97 -21.35 12.65 -19.46
N ASN A 98 -21.62 13.14 -20.67
CA ASN A 98 -20.60 13.29 -21.70
C ASN A 98 -19.80 14.56 -21.41
N CYS A 99 -18.64 14.39 -20.80
CA CYS A 99 -17.79 15.49 -20.39
C CYS A 99 -16.30 15.10 -20.47
N SER A 100 -15.42 16.10 -20.33
CA SER A 100 -13.98 15.86 -20.25
C SER A 100 -13.64 15.19 -18.92
N CYS A 101 -13.11 13.97 -18.99
CA CYS A 101 -12.68 13.22 -17.81
C CYS A 101 -11.65 14.03 -17.02
N GLN A 102 -11.92 14.33 -15.75
CA GLN A 102 -11.05 15.21 -14.97
C GLN A 102 -9.68 14.58 -14.69
N ALA A 103 -9.58 13.24 -14.71
CA ALA A 103 -8.32 12.53 -14.58
C ALA A 103 -7.43 12.65 -15.82
N CYS A 104 -7.97 12.40 -17.02
CA CYS A 104 -7.15 12.28 -18.24
C CYS A 104 -7.38 13.34 -19.33
N GLY A 105 -8.33 14.26 -19.11
CA GLY A 105 -8.70 15.32 -20.05
C GLY A 105 -9.53 14.88 -21.27
N LEU A 106 -9.60 13.58 -21.58
CA LEU A 106 -10.32 13.09 -22.74
C LEU A 106 -11.85 13.17 -22.56
N HIS A 107 -12.56 13.64 -23.58
CA HIS A 107 -14.02 13.67 -23.63
C HIS A 107 -14.59 12.26 -23.73
N ARG A 108 -15.45 11.86 -22.79
CA ARG A 108 -16.02 10.51 -22.71
C ARG A 108 -17.25 10.49 -21.81
N HIS A 109 -17.96 9.37 -21.83
CA HIS A 109 -19.06 9.11 -20.91
C HIS A 109 -18.55 8.89 -19.47
N CYS A 110 -18.58 9.94 -18.66
CA CYS A 110 -18.08 9.93 -17.29
C CYS A 110 -19.23 9.60 -16.32
N LYS A 111 -19.11 8.46 -15.63
CA LYS A 111 -20.14 7.94 -14.72
C LYS A 111 -19.64 7.66 -13.31
N TYR A 112 -18.39 7.99 -13.00
CA TYR A 112 -17.80 7.77 -11.69
C TYR A 112 -17.40 9.08 -11.04
N SER A 113 -17.62 9.17 -9.73
CA SER A 113 -17.10 10.21 -8.85
C SER A 113 -16.04 9.61 -7.94
N VAL A 114 -14.79 10.06 -8.07
CA VAL A 114 -13.66 9.67 -7.23
C VAL A 114 -13.49 10.72 -6.14
N HIS A 115 -13.59 10.30 -4.89
CA HIS A 115 -13.41 11.13 -3.72
C HIS A 115 -12.11 10.73 -3.04
N LEU A 116 -11.20 11.69 -2.90
CA LEU A 116 -9.92 11.52 -2.20
C LEU A 116 -9.95 12.27 -0.88
N SER A 117 -9.46 11.64 0.18
CA SER A 117 -9.40 12.21 1.53
C SER A 117 -8.30 11.52 2.36
N GLY A 118 -8.17 11.89 3.63
CA GLY A 118 -7.24 11.27 4.55
C GLY A 118 -5.98 12.11 4.79
N LYS A 119 -5.21 11.72 5.80
CA LYS A 119 -3.99 12.42 6.21
C LYS A 119 -2.86 12.16 5.22
N LEU A 120 -2.00 13.16 5.06
CA LEU A 120 -0.68 12.98 4.44
C LEU A 120 0.19 12.14 5.37
N TYR A 121 1.15 11.42 4.80
CA TYR A 121 2.06 10.61 5.59
C TYR A 121 3.41 10.46 4.89
N ASN A 122 4.46 10.29 5.69
CA ASN A 122 5.78 9.96 5.19
C ASN A 122 5.82 8.49 4.75
N THR A 123 6.17 8.23 3.50
CA THR A 123 6.16 6.88 2.91
C THR A 123 7.25 5.95 3.45
N ARG A 124 8.23 6.46 4.20
CA ARG A 124 9.25 5.69 4.90
C ARG A 124 8.88 5.48 6.37
N THR A 125 8.62 6.55 7.11
CA THR A 125 8.41 6.47 8.58
C THR A 125 6.96 6.17 8.99
N MET A 126 6.01 6.29 8.06
CA MET A 126 4.55 6.21 8.30
C MET A 126 3.98 7.32 9.19
N GLU A 127 4.79 8.29 9.60
CA GLU A 127 4.36 9.46 10.37
C GLU A 127 3.33 10.25 9.58
N THR A 128 2.22 10.60 10.22
CA THR A 128 1.15 11.39 9.61
C THR A 128 1.34 12.87 9.84
N ASP A 129 1.00 13.67 8.84
CA ASP A 129 0.91 15.12 8.95
C ASP A 129 -0.57 15.54 8.95
N ASP A 130 -0.93 16.37 9.93
CA ASP A 130 -2.29 16.86 10.16
C ASP A 130 -2.63 18.16 9.43
N PHE A 131 -1.65 18.78 8.76
CA PHE A 131 -1.80 20.09 8.09
C PHE A 131 -3.00 20.17 7.14
N MET A 132 -3.33 19.09 6.42
CA MET A 132 -4.47 19.03 5.48
C MET A 132 -5.43 17.87 5.77
N SER A 133 -5.53 17.45 7.04
CA SER A 133 -6.31 16.28 7.46
C SER A 133 -7.80 16.25 7.05
N HIS A 134 -8.40 17.43 6.81
CA HIS A 134 -9.81 17.58 6.44
C HIS A 134 -10.03 17.87 4.94
N ASP A 135 -8.95 17.99 4.16
CA ASP A 135 -9.06 18.30 2.75
C ASP A 135 -9.68 17.13 1.97
N LYS A 136 -10.57 17.45 1.03
CA LYS A 136 -11.29 16.48 0.21
C LYS A 136 -11.29 16.94 -1.23
N GLN A 137 -10.98 16.01 -2.13
CA GLN A 137 -10.97 16.25 -3.56
C GLN A 137 -11.99 15.34 -4.24
N VAL A 138 -12.73 15.89 -5.22
CA VAL A 138 -13.76 15.13 -5.94
C VAL A 138 -13.55 15.29 -7.44
N PHE A 139 -13.50 14.16 -8.15
CA PHE A 139 -13.27 14.10 -9.59
C PHE A 139 -14.32 13.23 -10.29
N THR A 140 -14.98 13.80 -11.28
CA THR A 140 -15.79 13.10 -12.28
C THR A 140 -14.87 12.48 -13.33
N VAL A 141 -14.92 11.15 -13.45
CA VAL A 141 -14.03 10.39 -14.34
C VAL A 141 -14.78 9.31 -15.11
N GLY A 142 -14.18 8.89 -16.24
CA GLY A 142 -14.62 7.71 -16.98
C GLY A 142 -14.21 6.40 -16.32
N ARG A 143 -14.81 5.30 -16.77
CA ARG A 143 -14.61 3.94 -16.23
C ARG A 143 -13.15 3.55 -16.07
N ILE A 144 -12.34 3.67 -17.13
CA ILE A 144 -10.94 3.26 -17.10
C ILE A 144 -10.11 4.06 -16.10
N CYS A 145 -10.37 5.37 -15.97
CA CYS A 145 -9.68 6.18 -14.98
C CYS A 145 -10.11 5.80 -13.56
N ALA A 146 -11.40 5.53 -13.31
CA ALA A 146 -11.88 5.07 -12.02
C ALA A 146 -11.24 3.73 -11.61
N GLU A 147 -11.26 2.73 -12.48
CA GLU A 147 -10.69 1.41 -12.20
C GLU A 147 -9.17 1.48 -12.00
N ARG A 148 -8.47 2.22 -12.86
CA ARG A 148 -7.02 2.44 -12.69
C ARG A 148 -6.72 3.14 -11.36
N THR A 149 -7.50 4.16 -10.98
CA THR A 149 -7.34 4.85 -9.70
C THR A 149 -7.56 3.91 -8.53
N ARG A 150 -8.56 3.03 -8.58
CA ARG A 150 -8.81 2.03 -7.54
C ARG A 150 -7.59 1.15 -7.30
N ILE A 151 -7.04 0.59 -8.37
CA ILE A 151 -5.90 -0.36 -8.28
C ILE A 151 -4.63 0.38 -7.84
N TYR A 152 -4.35 1.52 -8.46
CA TYR A 152 -3.20 2.36 -8.12
C TYR A 152 -3.21 2.73 -6.64
N HIS A 153 -4.34 3.23 -6.15
CA HIS A 153 -4.50 3.68 -4.77
C HIS A 153 -4.35 2.53 -3.77
N LYS A 154 -4.98 1.38 -4.05
CA LYS A 154 -4.84 0.16 -3.23
C LYS A 154 -3.38 -0.28 -3.07
N LEU A 155 -2.57 -0.21 -4.13
CA LEU A 155 -1.15 -0.52 -4.07
C LEU A 155 -0.33 0.58 -3.38
N LYS A 156 -0.52 1.84 -3.77
CA LYS A 156 0.24 3.01 -3.27
C LYS A 156 0.15 3.13 -1.76
N HIS A 157 -1.04 2.90 -1.21
CA HIS A 157 -1.31 3.07 0.21
C HIS A 157 -1.32 1.75 0.99
N PHE A 158 -1.02 0.61 0.33
CA PHE A 158 -1.07 -0.72 0.97
C PHE A 158 -0.25 -0.78 2.27
N LYS A 159 1.04 -0.38 2.21
CA LYS A 159 1.94 -0.40 3.37
C LYS A 159 1.45 0.49 4.51
N PHE A 160 0.92 1.66 4.19
CA PHE A 160 0.36 2.57 5.18
C PHE A 160 -0.90 1.99 5.83
N LYS A 161 -1.81 1.40 5.06
CA LYS A 161 -3.00 0.72 5.61
C LYS A 161 -2.63 -0.47 6.47
N LEU A 162 -1.65 -1.26 6.05
CA LEU A 162 -1.11 -2.36 6.85
C LEU A 162 -0.55 -1.84 8.19
N TYR A 163 0.18 -0.72 8.18
CA TYR A 163 0.67 -0.09 9.41
C TYR A 163 -0.47 0.39 10.32
N GLN A 164 -1.51 1.03 9.78
CA GLN A 164 -2.67 1.46 10.57
C GLN A 164 -3.38 0.29 11.27
N GLU A 165 -3.45 -0.86 10.60
CA GLU A 165 -3.97 -2.08 11.21
C GLU A 165 -3.02 -2.64 12.29
N CYS A 166 -1.71 -2.66 12.05
CA CYS A 166 -0.70 -3.00 13.07
C CYS A 166 -0.85 -2.12 14.32
N CYS A 167 -1.03 -0.80 14.16
CA CYS A 167 -1.30 0.11 15.28
C CYS A 167 -2.60 -0.22 16.02
N SER A 168 -3.62 -0.69 15.31
CA SER A 168 -4.89 -1.07 15.93
C SER A 168 -4.73 -2.35 16.75
N ILE A 169 -4.02 -3.35 16.22
CA ILE A 169 -3.69 -4.60 16.92
C ILE A 169 -2.79 -4.33 18.15
N ALA A 170 -1.78 -3.48 18.01
CA ALA A 170 -0.88 -3.11 19.09
C ALA A 170 -1.59 -2.38 20.24
N LYS A 171 -2.64 -1.60 19.94
CA LYS A 171 -3.45 -0.89 20.96
C LYS A 171 -4.41 -1.79 21.74
N THR A 172 -4.82 -2.92 21.17
CA THR A 172 -5.76 -3.84 21.81
C THR A 172 -5.11 -4.79 22.80
N GLU A 173 -3.78 -4.95 22.73
CA GLU A 173 -3.03 -5.74 23.70
C GLU A 173 -2.75 -4.89 24.94
N GLU A 174 -3.00 -5.45 26.13
CA GLU A 174 -2.51 -4.86 27.38
C GLU A 174 -0.98 -4.89 27.34
N VAL A 175 -0.37 -3.71 27.30
CA VAL A 175 1.07 -3.57 27.51
C VAL A 175 1.29 -3.81 29.01
N GLU A 176 1.40 -5.09 29.37
CA GLU A 176 2.12 -5.47 30.59
C GLU A 176 3.53 -4.87 30.52
N ASP A 177 4.22 -4.71 31.66
CA ASP A 177 5.55 -4.08 31.79
C ASP A 177 6.70 -4.90 31.11
N GLU A 178 6.39 -5.48 29.95
CA GLU A 178 7.19 -6.31 29.09
C GLU A 178 8.04 -5.47 28.14
N GLN A 179 9.16 -6.04 27.71
CA GLN A 179 9.99 -5.40 26.69
C GLN A 179 9.26 -5.42 25.34
N VAL A 180 9.34 -4.32 24.58
CA VAL A 180 8.76 -4.17 23.21
C VAL A 180 8.97 -5.42 22.34
N LYS A 181 10.14 -6.07 22.44
CA LYS A 181 10.46 -7.28 21.68
C LYS A 181 9.52 -8.45 21.98
N GLU A 182 9.20 -8.68 23.24
CA GLU A 182 8.35 -9.80 23.69
C GLU A 182 6.90 -9.56 23.25
N THR A 183 6.41 -8.34 23.44
CA THR A 183 5.08 -7.91 22.96
C THR A 183 4.95 -8.08 21.45
N VAL A 184 5.96 -7.67 20.66
CA VAL A 184 5.96 -7.85 19.20
C VAL A 184 5.90 -9.32 18.81
N GLU A 185 6.70 -10.20 19.43
CA GLU A 185 6.69 -11.62 19.08
C GLU A 185 5.37 -12.29 19.46
N ARG A 186 4.74 -11.89 20.59
CA ARG A 186 3.39 -12.35 20.96
C ARG A 186 2.36 -11.94 19.91
N ILE A 187 2.25 -10.63 19.62
CA ILE A 187 1.30 -10.10 18.63
C ILE A 187 1.50 -10.75 17.27
N PHE A 188 2.75 -10.86 16.84
CA PHE A 188 3.09 -11.47 15.55
C PHE A 188 2.64 -12.94 15.49
N SER A 189 2.89 -13.71 16.56
CA SER A 189 2.50 -15.12 16.63
C SER A 189 0.98 -15.28 16.60
N GLN A 190 0.24 -14.52 17.40
CA GLN A 190 -1.23 -14.52 17.38
C GLN A 190 -1.79 -14.10 16.00
N SER A 191 -1.19 -13.08 15.37
CA SER A 191 -1.58 -12.60 14.04
C SER A 191 -1.29 -13.64 12.94
N LYS A 192 -0.26 -14.46 13.14
CA LYS A 192 0.08 -15.58 12.24
C LYS A 192 -0.89 -16.74 12.43
N ASP A 193 -1.18 -17.11 13.68
CA ASP A 193 -2.03 -18.25 14.03
C ASP A 193 -3.51 -18.00 13.67
N SER A 194 -3.99 -16.76 13.82
CA SER A 194 -5.32 -16.34 13.35
C SER A 194 -5.44 -16.29 11.82
N GLY A 195 -4.32 -16.36 11.09
CA GLY A 195 -4.28 -16.28 9.63
C GLY A 195 -4.32 -14.85 9.07
N TRP A 196 -4.34 -13.82 9.92
CA TRP A 196 -4.41 -12.41 9.49
C TRP A 196 -3.25 -12.03 8.57
N ILE A 197 -2.01 -12.44 8.88
CA ILE A 197 -0.84 -12.15 8.04
C ILE A 197 -1.01 -12.76 6.63
N LYS A 198 -1.50 -14.00 6.57
CA LYS A 198 -1.73 -14.71 5.31
C LYS A 198 -2.84 -14.04 4.49
N GLU A 199 -3.89 -13.56 5.16
CA GLU A 199 -4.97 -12.81 4.52
C GLU A 199 -4.44 -11.52 3.89
N LYS A 200 -3.65 -10.72 4.64
CA LYS A 200 -3.08 -9.47 4.13
C LYS A 200 -2.11 -9.69 2.98
N TYR A 201 -1.33 -10.77 3.03
CA TYR A 201 -0.50 -11.16 1.91
C TYR A 201 -1.34 -11.54 0.68
N GLY A 202 -2.43 -12.29 0.87
CA GLY A 202 -3.37 -12.61 -0.22
C GLY A 202 -3.98 -11.36 -0.86
N GLN A 203 -4.36 -10.36 -0.06
CA GLN A 203 -4.84 -9.06 -0.55
C GLN A 203 -3.78 -8.33 -1.36
N LEU A 204 -2.51 -8.30 -0.89
CA LEU A 204 -1.40 -7.73 -1.66
C LEU A 204 -1.26 -8.42 -3.01
N GLN A 205 -1.26 -9.76 -3.04
CA GLN A 205 -1.15 -10.54 -4.28
C GLN A 205 -2.30 -10.25 -5.24
N GLU A 206 -3.53 -10.13 -4.74
CA GLU A 206 -4.69 -9.75 -5.55
C GLU A 206 -4.50 -8.37 -6.19
N TYR A 207 -4.02 -7.38 -5.42
CA TYR A 207 -3.79 -6.03 -5.93
C TYR A 207 -2.67 -5.98 -6.97
N LEU A 208 -1.60 -6.75 -6.77
CA LEU A 208 -0.51 -6.90 -7.74
C LEU A 208 -1.04 -7.54 -9.03
N ASN A 209 -1.85 -8.59 -8.93
CA ASN A 209 -2.46 -9.25 -10.09
C ASN A 209 -3.36 -8.29 -10.87
N TRP A 210 -4.21 -7.51 -10.18
CA TRP A 210 -5.05 -6.51 -10.86
C TRP A 210 -4.23 -5.47 -11.62
N ALA A 211 -3.08 -5.05 -11.10
CA ALA A 211 -2.18 -4.13 -11.78
C ALA A 211 -1.49 -4.78 -12.99
N ASP A 212 -0.98 -6.00 -12.82
CA ASP A 212 -0.26 -6.74 -13.87
C ASP A 212 -1.18 -7.06 -15.07
N TYR A 213 -2.45 -7.37 -14.80
CA TYR A 213 -3.46 -7.67 -15.82
C TYR A 213 -4.31 -6.45 -16.22
N PHE A 214 -3.97 -5.23 -15.77
CA PHE A 214 -4.73 -4.05 -16.14
C PHE A 214 -4.62 -3.77 -17.64
N GLN A 215 -5.74 -3.94 -18.34
CA GLN A 215 -5.88 -3.61 -19.76
C GLN A 215 -6.47 -2.23 -19.92
N ASP A 216 -5.82 -1.43 -20.75
CA ASP A 216 -6.40 -0.17 -21.22
C ASP A 216 -7.50 -0.53 -22.23
N GLU A 217 -8.64 0.17 -22.21
CA GLU A 217 -9.59 0.06 -23.32
C GLU A 217 -8.81 0.31 -24.62
N LYS A 218 -8.82 -0.68 -25.52
CA LYS A 218 -8.39 -0.46 -26.89
C LYS A 218 -9.30 0.62 -27.44
N PHE A 219 -8.70 1.71 -27.92
CA PHE A 219 -9.43 2.69 -28.70
C PHE A 219 -9.69 2.02 -30.05
N ASP A 220 -10.93 1.59 -30.28
CA ASP A 220 -11.45 1.39 -31.64
C ASP A 220 -11.80 2.76 -32.24
#